data_AF-A0A7V6ZMI9-F1
#
_entry.id   AF-A0A7V6ZMI9-F1
#
_cell.length_a   1.000
_cell.length_b   1.000
_cell.length_c   1.000
_cell.angle_alpha   90.00
_cell.angle_beta   90.00
_cell.angle_gamma   90.00
#
_symmetry.space_group_name_H-M   'P 1'
#
loop_
_entity.id
_entity.type
_entity.pdbx_description
1 polymer ?
#
loop_
_entity_poly.entity_id
_entity_poly.type
_entity_poly.pdbx_seq_one_letter_code
_entity_poly.pdbx_strand_id
1 'polypeptide(L)'
;MVKASPKRGAARNKTVRPASKRICVLVLGMHRSGTSALTRVFNLLGCDLPQTLIGADRTNEPGHWEAAPVARLNDRLLESAGSRWDDWTEVNPDWFASPRAEEFREKAVEVLDAEFGKSRIFVLKDPRICRLAPFWLDVLDDAGIQPIVVIPLRNPRDVASSLQARNDFDPGFSNLLWLRHVLEAERATRGIPRCFTGYDDLLANWARVVEQIRTRIGIAWPRYSAQSAAEIDSFLSDRFRHHREGPESVIENPSLSRWIRESYAIFLDWIQSGERIEDYRRLDAIRDELNIASPAFGRLIAAGHEGRKTIGRLRKESAEQKVKLDAAVEAVARLEAREKELGAKIEGLRAKLAEESAALERALAEARSDLNLRSDEVEAARREIKELAGRLSHTESALAQRSLEAEQTAAELAKVRGQLAQRTAELDGVLRAKTEVEQSLDSARRAAEKASTEAAEFRDQLEQRSRDLEQIRLIRGHIRRPRNSSGIPQG
;
A
#
# COMPACT_ATOMS: atom_id res chain seq x y z
N MET A 1 86.21 2.45 -71.47
CA MET A 1 84.95 2.43 -72.24
C MET A 1 83.98 1.50 -71.54
N VAL A 2 83.03 2.09 -70.80
CA VAL A 2 82.02 1.37 -70.01
C VAL A 2 80.79 1.13 -70.88
N LYS A 3 80.35 -0.13 -70.98
CA LYS A 3 79.11 -0.52 -71.68
C LYS A 3 77.89 -0.01 -70.92
N ALA A 4 77.04 0.77 -71.59
CA ALA A 4 75.72 1.16 -71.09
C ALA A 4 74.63 0.48 -71.93
N SER A 5 73.80 -0.34 -71.27
CA SER A 5 72.57 -0.93 -71.83
C SER A 5 71.41 0.08 -71.77
N PRO A 6 70.52 0.16 -72.78
CA PRO A 6 69.32 0.97 -72.68
C PRO A 6 68.21 0.22 -71.92
N LYS A 7 67.71 0.84 -70.85
CA LYS A 7 66.53 0.38 -70.08
C LYS A 7 65.26 0.50 -70.96
N ARG A 8 64.61 -0.63 -71.25
CA ARG A 8 63.22 -0.66 -71.74
C ARG A 8 62.28 -0.49 -70.55
N GLY A 9 61.76 0.72 -70.35
CA GLY A 9 60.59 0.96 -69.50
C GLY A 9 59.32 0.58 -70.26
N ALA A 10 58.79 -0.62 -70.03
CA ALA A 10 57.45 -0.97 -70.47
C ALA A 10 56.43 -0.28 -69.55
N ALA A 11 55.82 0.80 -70.04
CA ALA A 11 54.66 1.41 -69.41
C ALA A 11 53.53 0.37 -69.39
N ARG A 12 53.25 -0.20 -68.22
CA ARG A 12 52.04 -0.99 -67.98
C ARG A 12 50.85 -0.04 -68.06
N ASN A 13 50.21 -0.03 -69.23
CA ASN A 13 48.93 0.63 -69.43
C ASN A 13 47.94 -0.02 -68.45
N LYS A 14 47.60 0.68 -67.35
CA LYS A 14 46.56 0.26 -66.41
C LYS A 14 45.23 0.39 -67.16
N THR A 15 44.82 -0.66 -67.86
CA THR A 15 43.43 -0.83 -68.26
C THR A 15 42.60 -0.80 -66.98
N VAL A 16 41.93 0.32 -66.74
CA VAL A 16 40.92 0.46 -65.69
C VAL A 16 39.87 -0.61 -65.99
N ARG A 17 39.84 -1.69 -65.20
CA ARG A 17 38.74 -2.65 -65.26
C ARG A 17 37.46 -1.86 -65.00
N PRO A 18 36.41 -1.98 -65.83
CA PRO A 18 35.13 -1.34 -65.53
C PRO A 18 34.72 -1.72 -64.11
N ALA A 19 34.27 -0.74 -63.33
CA ALA A 19 33.79 -1.00 -61.97
C ALA A 19 32.70 -2.07 -62.05
N SER A 20 32.85 -3.15 -61.28
CA SER A 20 31.87 -4.24 -61.27
C SER A 20 30.50 -3.67 -60.88
N LYS A 21 29.50 -3.85 -61.75
CA LYS A 21 28.11 -3.42 -61.51
C LYS A 21 27.62 -4.00 -60.16
N ARG A 22 26.94 -3.18 -59.36
CA ARG A 22 26.27 -3.63 -58.13
C ARG A 22 25.06 -4.47 -58.53
N ILE A 23 24.79 -5.54 -57.80
CA ILE A 23 23.66 -6.45 -58.04
C ILE A 23 22.70 -6.36 -56.85
N CYS A 24 21.42 -6.15 -57.15
CA CYS A 24 20.33 -6.27 -56.18
C CYS A 24 19.55 -7.56 -56.46
N VAL A 25 19.57 -8.50 -55.52
CA VAL A 25 18.64 -9.64 -55.51
C VAL A 25 17.32 -9.14 -54.94
N LEU A 26 16.39 -8.81 -55.82
CA LEU A 26 15.08 -8.27 -55.49
C LEU A 26 14.10 -9.43 -55.25
N VAL A 27 13.65 -9.62 -54.01
CA VAL A 27 12.70 -10.67 -53.66
C VAL A 27 11.28 -10.10 -53.65
N LEU A 28 10.48 -10.50 -54.64
CA LEU A 28 9.10 -10.03 -54.81
C LEU A 28 8.13 -11.17 -54.54
N GLY A 29 7.30 -11.06 -53.53
CA GLY A 29 6.23 -12.01 -53.31
C GLY A 29 5.22 -11.47 -52.31
N MET A 30 3.99 -11.98 -52.39
CA MET A 30 2.96 -11.69 -51.39
C MET A 30 3.49 -12.00 -49.98
N HIS A 31 3.00 -11.25 -48.98
CA HIS A 31 3.23 -11.59 -47.58
C HIS A 31 2.92 -13.07 -47.35
N ARG A 32 3.70 -13.75 -46.51
CA ARG A 32 3.52 -15.16 -46.14
C ARG A 32 3.84 -16.18 -47.25
N SER A 33 4.35 -15.75 -48.41
CA SER A 33 4.84 -16.63 -49.49
C SER A 33 6.28 -17.12 -49.33
N GLY A 34 6.87 -17.00 -48.14
CA GLY A 34 8.24 -17.46 -47.90
C GLY A 34 9.35 -16.47 -48.29
N THR A 35 9.01 -15.21 -48.58
CA THR A 35 9.98 -14.15 -48.92
C THR A 35 11.07 -13.98 -47.85
N SER A 36 10.72 -14.08 -46.56
CA SER A 36 11.70 -14.03 -45.46
C SER A 36 12.66 -15.23 -45.46
N ALA A 37 12.16 -16.45 -45.68
CA ALA A 37 13.00 -17.64 -45.72
C ALA A 37 14.03 -17.54 -46.86
N LEU A 38 13.56 -17.14 -48.04
CA LEU A 38 14.42 -16.98 -49.21
C LEU A 38 15.45 -15.84 -49.03
N THR A 39 15.04 -14.72 -48.43
CA THR A 39 15.95 -13.61 -48.10
C THR A 39 17.09 -14.07 -47.19
N ARG A 40 16.78 -14.88 -46.18
CA ARG A 40 17.80 -15.44 -45.28
C ARG A 40 18.73 -16.41 -46.00
N VAL A 41 18.21 -17.25 -46.88
CA VAL A 41 19.03 -18.13 -47.73
C VAL A 41 20.01 -17.31 -48.56
N PHE A 42 19.57 -16.25 -49.24
CA PHE A 42 20.47 -15.37 -50.00
C PHE A 42 21.53 -14.69 -49.14
N ASN A 43 21.16 -14.28 -47.92
CA ASN A 43 22.12 -13.73 -46.98
C ASN A 43 23.22 -14.75 -46.59
N LEU A 44 22.83 -15.99 -46.28
CA LEU A 44 23.77 -17.07 -45.97
C LEU A 44 24.65 -17.44 -47.18
N LEU A 45 24.14 -17.25 -48.40
CA LEU A 45 24.88 -17.40 -49.66
C LEU A 45 25.78 -16.21 -50.01
N GLY A 46 25.78 -15.14 -49.21
CA GLY A 46 26.70 -14.02 -49.32
C GLY A 46 26.11 -12.72 -49.87
N CYS A 47 24.78 -12.57 -49.90
CA CYS A 47 24.17 -11.26 -50.12
C CYS A 47 24.16 -10.44 -48.82
N ASP A 48 24.50 -9.17 -48.91
CA ASP A 48 24.39 -8.26 -47.78
C ASP A 48 22.91 -7.96 -47.45
N LEU A 49 22.62 -7.85 -46.15
CA LEU A 49 21.34 -7.39 -45.63
C LEU A 49 21.39 -5.87 -45.41
N PRO A 50 20.22 -5.19 -45.34
CA PRO A 50 20.18 -3.78 -44.98
C PRO A 50 20.72 -3.53 -43.56
N GLN A 51 21.26 -2.34 -43.32
CA GLN A 51 21.77 -1.93 -42.01
C GLN A 51 20.69 -1.92 -40.92
N THR A 52 19.46 -1.51 -41.27
CA THR A 52 18.36 -1.32 -40.32
C THR A 52 17.22 -2.29 -40.61
N LEU A 53 17.23 -3.46 -39.96
CA LEU A 53 16.19 -4.47 -40.08
C LEU A 53 14.95 -4.14 -39.22
N ILE A 54 13.75 -4.55 -39.67
CA ILE A 54 12.53 -4.49 -38.85
C ILE A 54 12.66 -5.39 -37.60
N GLY A 55 13.33 -6.53 -37.71
CA GLY A 55 13.55 -7.47 -36.61
C GLY A 55 12.39 -8.47 -36.42
N ALA A 56 12.49 -9.27 -35.35
CA ALA A 56 11.52 -10.33 -35.04
C ALA A 56 10.26 -9.79 -34.35
N ASP A 57 9.11 -10.41 -34.65
CA ASP A 57 7.84 -10.13 -33.97
C ASP A 57 7.03 -11.41 -33.74
N ARG A 58 5.91 -11.29 -33.03
CA ARG A 58 4.98 -12.41 -32.73
C ARG A 58 4.39 -13.09 -33.97
N THR A 59 4.45 -12.47 -35.14
CA THR A 59 3.90 -12.97 -36.41
C THR A 59 4.99 -13.57 -37.32
N ASN A 60 6.26 -13.37 -36.97
CA ASN A 60 7.45 -13.88 -37.64
C ASN A 60 8.62 -13.95 -36.63
N GLU A 61 8.62 -15.01 -35.80
CA GLU A 61 9.61 -15.20 -34.72
C GLU A 61 11.08 -15.13 -35.17
N PRO A 62 11.48 -15.60 -36.37
CA PRO A 62 12.88 -15.53 -36.79
C PRO A 62 13.37 -14.14 -37.22
N GLY A 63 12.48 -13.14 -37.37
CA GLY A 63 12.85 -11.86 -37.93
C GLY A 63 12.27 -11.58 -39.30
N HIS A 64 11.80 -10.34 -39.47
CA HIS A 64 11.63 -9.70 -40.77
C HIS A 64 13.00 -9.27 -41.29
N TRP A 65 13.34 -9.70 -42.49
CA TRP A 65 14.60 -9.36 -43.18
C TRP A 65 14.47 -8.10 -44.06
N GLU A 66 13.35 -7.39 -43.94
CA GLU A 66 13.06 -6.10 -44.58
C GLU A 66 13.89 -4.97 -43.98
N ALA A 67 14.30 -4.02 -44.82
CA ALA A 67 14.83 -2.74 -44.39
C ALA A 67 13.69 -1.88 -43.81
N ALA A 68 13.76 -1.53 -42.53
CA ALA A 68 12.72 -0.75 -41.86
C ALA A 68 12.48 0.63 -42.51
N PRO A 69 13.51 1.37 -42.98
CA PRO A 69 13.30 2.62 -43.71
C PRO A 69 12.61 2.43 -45.05
N VAL A 70 12.93 1.37 -45.80
CA VAL A 70 12.25 1.03 -47.08
C VAL A 70 10.78 0.72 -46.84
N ALA A 71 10.47 -0.08 -45.81
CA ALA A 71 9.08 -0.43 -45.49
C ALA A 71 8.24 0.82 -45.15
N ARG A 72 8.78 1.73 -44.33
CA ARG A 72 8.11 3.01 -44.02
C ARG A 72 7.96 3.90 -45.24
N LEU A 73 8.95 3.93 -46.14
CA LEU A 73 8.87 4.68 -47.38
C LEU A 73 7.77 4.13 -48.28
N ASN A 74 7.69 2.81 -48.44
CA ASN A 74 6.67 2.12 -49.22
C ASN A 74 5.25 2.37 -48.69
N ASP A 75 5.06 2.36 -47.37
CA ASP A 75 3.77 2.69 -46.76
C ASP A 75 3.35 4.13 -47.09
N ARG A 76 4.26 5.11 -46.95
CA ARG A 76 4.00 6.53 -47.29
C ARG A 76 3.75 6.74 -48.78
N LEU A 77 4.45 5.99 -49.62
CA LEU A 77 4.31 6.05 -51.07
C LEU A 77 2.92 5.57 -51.47
N LEU A 78 2.52 4.37 -51.02
CA LEU A 78 1.18 3.81 -51.27
C LEU A 78 0.09 4.75 -50.76
N GLU A 79 0.24 5.29 -49.56
CA GLU A 79 -0.72 6.25 -48.98
C GLU A 79 -0.85 7.50 -49.86
N SER A 80 0.26 8.03 -50.37
CA SER A 80 0.24 9.18 -51.29
C SER A 80 -0.42 8.87 -52.64
N ALA A 81 -0.47 7.59 -53.03
CA ALA A 81 -1.18 7.11 -54.21
C ALA A 81 -2.64 6.73 -53.91
N GLY A 82 -3.12 6.96 -52.68
CA GLY A 82 -4.47 6.60 -52.24
C GLY A 82 -4.67 5.08 -52.05
N SER A 83 -3.60 4.34 -51.83
CA SER A 83 -3.60 2.87 -51.70
C SER A 83 -2.84 2.42 -50.44
N ARG A 84 -2.81 1.11 -50.19
CA ARG A 84 -2.17 0.47 -49.02
C ARG A 84 -1.66 -0.91 -49.38
N TRP A 85 -0.80 -1.52 -48.56
CA TRP A 85 -0.33 -2.88 -48.84
C TRP A 85 -1.48 -3.91 -48.90
N ASP A 86 -2.54 -3.69 -48.11
CA ASP A 86 -3.75 -4.52 -48.04
C ASP A 86 -4.85 -4.04 -49.00
N ASP A 87 -4.50 -3.32 -50.06
CA ASP A 87 -5.42 -2.94 -51.13
C ASP A 87 -5.23 -3.86 -52.35
N TRP A 88 -6.33 -4.50 -52.76
CA TRP A 88 -6.35 -5.45 -53.88
C TRP A 88 -6.62 -4.76 -55.23
N THR A 89 -6.95 -3.47 -55.22
CA THR A 89 -7.15 -2.68 -56.45
C THR A 89 -5.79 -2.28 -57.05
N GLU A 90 -5.78 -1.77 -58.27
CA GLU A 90 -4.56 -1.30 -58.92
C GLU A 90 -4.09 0.03 -58.30
N VAL A 91 -2.79 0.19 -58.06
CA VAL A 91 -2.23 1.50 -57.69
C VAL A 91 -2.45 2.45 -58.87
N ASN A 92 -2.93 3.67 -58.60
CA ASN A 92 -3.22 4.65 -59.65
C ASN A 92 -2.02 4.80 -60.63
N PRO A 93 -2.17 4.40 -61.91
CA PRO A 93 -1.08 4.45 -62.88
C PRO A 93 -0.50 5.86 -63.07
N ASP A 94 -1.37 6.89 -63.00
CA ASP A 94 -0.96 8.29 -63.17
C ASP A 94 -0.08 8.78 -62.02
N TRP A 95 -0.14 8.13 -60.86
CA TRP A 95 0.71 8.47 -59.72
C TRP A 95 2.19 8.26 -60.06
N PHE A 96 2.54 7.19 -60.79
CA PHE A 96 3.93 6.87 -61.14
C PHE A 96 4.57 7.93 -62.07
N ALA A 97 3.76 8.64 -62.86
CA ALA A 97 4.19 9.73 -63.74
C ALA A 97 4.10 11.12 -63.08
N SER A 98 3.66 11.19 -61.83
CA SER A 98 3.46 12.47 -61.15
C SER A 98 4.77 13.03 -60.57
N PRO A 99 4.88 14.37 -60.39
CA PRO A 99 6.02 14.97 -59.68
C PRO A 99 6.20 14.41 -58.26
N ARG A 100 5.12 13.92 -57.65
CA ARG A 100 5.18 13.29 -56.34
C ARG A 100 5.99 11.99 -56.36
N ALA A 101 5.90 11.20 -57.43
CA ALA A 101 6.71 9.99 -57.58
C ALA A 101 8.20 10.34 -57.71
N GLU A 102 8.55 11.44 -58.39
CA GLU A 102 9.94 11.93 -58.48
C GLU A 102 10.49 12.31 -57.09
N GLU A 103 9.73 13.05 -56.27
CA GLU A 103 10.14 13.36 -54.89
C GLU A 103 10.35 12.11 -54.01
N PHE A 104 9.61 11.03 -54.28
CA PHE A 104 9.78 9.76 -53.57
C PHE A 104 10.98 8.98 -54.10
N ARG A 105 11.26 9.05 -55.40
CA ARG A 105 12.40 8.41 -56.06
C ARG A 105 13.72 8.95 -55.53
N GLU A 106 13.86 10.26 -55.40
CA GLU A 106 15.04 10.89 -54.78
C GLU A 106 15.29 10.34 -53.36
N LYS A 107 14.25 10.31 -52.52
CA LYS A 107 14.31 9.75 -51.17
C LYS A 107 14.60 8.24 -51.16
N ALA A 108 14.10 7.50 -52.15
CA ALA A 108 14.33 6.06 -52.26
C ALA A 108 15.80 5.76 -52.59
N VAL A 109 16.43 6.56 -53.45
CA VAL A 109 17.87 6.47 -53.74
C VAL A 109 18.69 6.76 -52.48
N GLU A 110 18.34 7.80 -51.72
CA GLU A 110 19.00 8.12 -50.44
C GLU A 110 18.87 6.98 -49.42
N VAL A 111 17.66 6.42 -49.27
CA VAL A 111 17.41 5.28 -48.37
C VAL A 111 18.20 4.06 -48.82
N LEU A 112 18.27 3.79 -50.12
CA LEU A 112 18.99 2.65 -50.67
C LEU A 112 20.51 2.77 -50.43
N ASP A 113 21.07 3.96 -50.61
CA ASP A 113 22.48 4.22 -50.31
C ASP A 113 22.78 4.13 -48.80
N ALA A 114 21.91 4.66 -47.95
CA ALA A 114 22.05 4.55 -46.50
C ALA A 114 22.02 3.09 -46.03
N GLU A 115 21.09 2.28 -46.55
CA GLU A 115 20.87 0.92 -46.06
C GLU A 115 21.84 -0.11 -46.63
N PHE A 116 22.35 0.08 -47.86
CA PHE A 116 23.22 -0.90 -48.53
C PHE A 116 24.61 -0.35 -48.89
N GLY A 117 24.83 0.95 -48.76
CA GLY A 117 26.12 1.63 -48.95
C GLY A 117 26.85 1.20 -50.21
N LYS A 118 28.08 0.70 -50.05
CA LYS A 118 28.94 0.24 -51.15
C LYS A 118 28.79 -1.27 -51.46
N SER A 119 27.77 -1.93 -50.92
CA SER A 119 27.56 -3.36 -51.17
C SER A 119 27.48 -3.66 -52.67
N ARG A 120 28.23 -4.67 -53.10
CA ARG A 120 28.28 -5.12 -54.50
C ARG A 120 27.22 -6.17 -54.82
N ILE A 121 26.71 -6.86 -53.81
CA ILE A 121 25.64 -7.85 -53.93
C ILE A 121 24.81 -7.82 -52.64
N PHE A 122 23.58 -7.38 -52.73
CA PHE A 122 22.68 -7.29 -51.58
C PHE A 122 21.29 -7.82 -51.94
N VAL A 123 20.51 -8.14 -50.92
CA VAL A 123 19.13 -8.58 -51.07
C VAL A 123 18.19 -7.48 -50.60
N LEU A 124 17.27 -7.07 -51.48
CA LEU A 124 16.20 -6.14 -51.16
C LEU A 124 14.89 -6.91 -51.14
N LYS A 125 14.19 -6.85 -50.01
CA LYS A 125 12.88 -7.49 -49.84
C LYS A 125 11.96 -6.56 -49.07
N ASP A 126 10.79 -6.32 -49.65
CA ASP A 126 9.58 -5.88 -48.96
C ASP A 126 8.39 -6.31 -49.84
N PRO A 127 7.39 -7.04 -49.32
CA PRO A 127 6.26 -7.51 -50.13
C PRO A 127 5.49 -6.40 -50.86
N ARG A 128 5.52 -5.16 -50.37
CA ARG A 128 4.89 -3.99 -51.02
C ARG A 128 5.58 -3.63 -52.33
N ILE A 129 6.85 -3.98 -52.50
CA ILE A 129 7.57 -3.73 -53.74
C ILE A 129 6.90 -4.47 -54.90
N CYS A 130 6.17 -5.57 -54.68
CA CYS A 130 5.34 -6.18 -55.73
C CYS A 130 4.41 -5.16 -56.40
N ARG A 131 3.78 -4.30 -55.60
CA ARG A 131 2.84 -3.26 -56.06
C ARG A 131 3.52 -2.02 -56.60
N LEU A 132 4.79 -1.83 -56.22
CA LEU A 132 5.62 -0.67 -56.53
C LEU A 132 6.81 -1.03 -57.43
N ALA A 133 6.74 -2.19 -58.08
CA ALA A 133 7.88 -2.75 -58.81
C ALA A 133 8.37 -1.81 -59.93
N PRO A 134 7.49 -1.15 -60.72
CA PRO A 134 7.95 -0.16 -61.70
C PRO A 134 8.78 0.94 -61.04
N PHE A 135 8.30 1.53 -59.94
CA PHE A 135 9.01 2.57 -59.19
C PHE A 135 10.37 2.10 -58.65
N TRP A 136 10.47 0.88 -58.11
CA TRP A 136 11.73 0.40 -57.55
C TRP A 136 12.75 -0.04 -58.60
N LEU A 137 12.31 -0.56 -59.74
CA LEU A 137 13.21 -0.86 -60.86
C LEU A 137 13.88 0.41 -61.38
N ASP A 138 13.08 1.46 -61.48
CA ASP A 138 13.46 2.81 -61.81
C ASP A 138 14.48 3.41 -60.81
N VAL A 139 14.23 3.28 -59.50
CA VAL A 139 15.18 3.67 -58.44
C VAL A 139 16.50 2.90 -58.53
N LEU A 140 16.45 1.61 -58.86
CA LEU A 140 17.66 0.79 -59.02
C LEU A 140 18.47 1.21 -60.26
N ASP A 141 17.80 1.57 -61.35
CA ASP A 141 18.45 2.09 -62.57
C ASP A 141 19.14 3.43 -62.30
N ASP A 142 18.45 4.37 -61.63
CA ASP A 142 19.02 5.67 -61.22
C ASP A 142 20.27 5.50 -60.34
N ALA A 143 20.28 4.47 -59.49
CA ALA A 143 21.41 4.12 -58.63
C ALA A 143 22.52 3.31 -59.35
N GLY A 144 22.34 2.96 -60.63
CA GLY A 144 23.26 2.13 -61.41
C GLY A 144 23.41 0.70 -60.89
N ILE A 145 22.33 0.15 -60.30
CA ILE A 145 22.28 -1.17 -59.67
C ILE A 145 21.49 -2.12 -60.58
N GLN A 146 22.09 -3.25 -60.92
CA GLN A 146 21.44 -4.26 -61.75
C GLN A 146 20.47 -5.11 -60.92
N PRO A 147 19.16 -5.09 -61.19
CA PRO A 147 18.21 -5.97 -60.53
C PRO A 147 18.30 -7.39 -61.07
N ILE A 148 18.16 -8.34 -60.15
CA ILE A 148 17.85 -9.74 -60.40
C ILE A 148 16.62 -10.06 -59.56
N VAL A 149 15.56 -10.60 -60.16
CA VAL A 149 14.29 -10.79 -59.47
C VAL A 149 14.10 -12.26 -59.09
N VAL A 150 13.74 -12.53 -57.84
CA VAL A 150 13.30 -13.87 -57.43
C VAL A 150 11.92 -13.79 -56.82
N ILE A 151 10.98 -14.55 -57.38
CA ILE A 151 9.56 -14.52 -57.04
C ILE A 151 9.19 -15.84 -56.33
N PRO A 152 9.23 -15.89 -54.99
CA PRO A 152 8.76 -17.06 -54.27
C PRO A 152 7.23 -17.13 -54.29
N LEU A 153 6.71 -18.26 -54.73
CA LEU A 153 5.30 -18.59 -54.66
C LEU A 153 5.02 -19.62 -53.59
N ARG A 154 3.85 -19.43 -52.98
CA ARG A 154 3.26 -20.37 -52.05
C ARG A 154 1.81 -20.57 -52.47
N ASN A 155 1.28 -21.74 -52.14
CA ASN A 155 -0.13 -22.06 -52.32
C ASN A 155 -1.02 -20.89 -51.81
N PRO A 156 -1.87 -20.29 -52.67
CA PRO A 156 -2.78 -19.20 -52.28
C PRO A 156 -3.63 -19.51 -51.03
N ARG A 157 -4.04 -20.76 -50.82
CA ARG A 157 -4.85 -21.15 -49.65
C ARG A 157 -4.03 -21.17 -48.37
N ASP A 158 -2.77 -21.58 -48.42
CA ASP A 158 -1.86 -21.49 -47.27
C ASP A 158 -1.55 -20.02 -46.93
N VAL A 159 -1.40 -19.18 -47.95
CA VAL A 159 -1.26 -17.72 -47.77
C VAL A 159 -2.52 -17.13 -47.13
N ALA A 160 -3.70 -17.49 -47.64
CA ALA A 160 -4.98 -17.04 -47.09
C ALA A 160 -5.19 -17.47 -45.64
N SER A 161 -4.88 -18.74 -45.32
CA SER A 161 -4.95 -19.26 -43.96
C SER A 161 -3.96 -18.54 -43.03
N SER A 162 -2.75 -18.24 -43.51
CA SER A 162 -1.78 -17.48 -42.73
C SER A 162 -2.20 -16.02 -42.49
N LEU A 163 -2.83 -15.38 -43.47
CA LEU A 163 -3.35 -14.01 -43.34
C LEU A 163 -4.60 -13.96 -42.47
N GLN A 164 -5.45 -14.98 -42.50
CA GLN A 164 -6.57 -15.11 -41.58
C GLN A 164 -6.07 -15.20 -40.13
N ALA A 165 -5.10 -16.08 -39.85
CA ALA A 165 -4.54 -16.23 -38.50
C ALA A 165 -3.84 -14.94 -38.01
N ARG A 166 -3.17 -14.20 -38.91
CA ARG A 166 -2.41 -12.99 -38.55
C ARG A 166 -3.27 -11.73 -38.46
N ASN A 167 -4.19 -11.55 -39.40
CA ASN A 167 -4.86 -10.28 -39.67
C ASN A 167 -6.40 -10.39 -39.60
N ASP A 168 -6.96 -11.58 -39.35
CA ASP A 168 -8.40 -11.87 -39.44
C ASP A 168 -9.00 -11.54 -40.82
N PHE A 169 -8.18 -11.71 -41.86
CA PHE A 169 -8.60 -11.48 -43.23
C PHE A 169 -9.52 -12.61 -43.72
N ASP A 170 -10.50 -12.23 -44.53
CA ASP A 170 -11.32 -13.19 -45.27
C ASP A 170 -10.43 -14.00 -46.23
N PRO A 171 -10.64 -15.32 -46.39
CA PRO A 171 -9.90 -16.10 -47.38
C PRO A 171 -10.07 -15.60 -48.81
N GLY A 172 -11.28 -15.16 -49.20
CA GLY A 172 -11.55 -14.60 -50.52
C GLY A 172 -10.81 -13.29 -50.75
N PHE A 173 -10.81 -12.40 -49.75
CA PHE A 173 -10.02 -11.17 -49.79
C PHE A 173 -8.52 -11.44 -49.87
N SER A 174 -8.02 -12.40 -49.11
CA SER A 174 -6.62 -12.80 -49.11
C SER A 174 -6.17 -13.37 -50.47
N ASN A 175 -7.05 -14.11 -51.15
CA ASN A 175 -6.81 -14.58 -52.51
C ASN A 175 -6.69 -13.41 -53.50
N LEU A 176 -7.55 -12.39 -53.40
CA LEU A 176 -7.44 -11.19 -54.23
C LEU A 176 -6.12 -10.44 -53.99
N LEU A 177 -5.69 -10.32 -52.73
CA LEU A 177 -4.39 -9.73 -52.40
C LEU A 177 -3.24 -10.54 -53.01
N TRP A 178 -3.25 -11.86 -52.84
CA TRP A 178 -2.25 -12.75 -53.43
C TRP A 178 -2.16 -12.55 -54.95
N LEU A 179 -3.31 -12.56 -55.63
CA LEU A 179 -3.39 -12.39 -57.08
C LEU A 179 -2.83 -11.04 -57.53
N ARG A 180 -3.26 -9.95 -56.88
CA ARG A 180 -2.81 -8.59 -57.17
C ARG A 180 -1.28 -8.49 -57.07
N HIS A 181 -0.70 -8.92 -55.95
CA HIS A 181 0.74 -8.81 -55.73
C HIS A 181 1.54 -9.65 -56.73
N VAL A 182 1.12 -10.88 -57.01
CA VAL A 182 1.86 -11.76 -57.91
C VAL A 182 1.76 -11.28 -59.36
N LEU A 183 0.58 -10.83 -59.82
CA LEU A 183 0.42 -10.30 -61.17
C LEU A 183 1.17 -8.97 -61.38
N GLU A 184 1.21 -8.09 -60.37
CA GLU A 184 1.97 -6.84 -60.45
C GLU A 184 3.48 -7.10 -60.50
N ALA A 185 3.98 -7.98 -59.61
CA ALA A 185 5.38 -8.38 -59.62
C ALA A 185 5.78 -9.05 -60.94
N GLU A 186 4.92 -9.93 -61.46
CA GLU A 186 5.13 -10.56 -62.76
C GLU A 186 5.15 -9.51 -63.87
N ARG A 187 4.09 -8.72 -64.04
CA ARG A 187 4.01 -7.79 -65.17
C ARG A 187 5.16 -6.79 -65.20
N ALA A 188 5.47 -6.20 -64.04
CA ALA A 188 6.47 -5.15 -63.93
C ALA A 188 7.91 -5.63 -64.17
N THR A 189 8.18 -6.93 -64.00
CA THR A 189 9.55 -7.48 -64.08
C THR A 189 9.83 -8.24 -65.37
N ARG A 190 8.90 -8.23 -66.34
CA ARG A 190 9.15 -8.82 -67.68
C ARG A 190 10.37 -8.15 -68.32
N GLY A 191 11.27 -8.96 -68.90
CA GLY A 191 12.51 -8.46 -69.50
C GLY A 191 13.67 -8.23 -68.53
N ILE A 192 13.43 -8.31 -67.21
CA ILE A 192 14.47 -8.34 -66.19
C ILE A 192 14.87 -9.80 -65.91
N PRO A 193 16.16 -10.12 -65.70
CA PRO A 193 16.57 -11.47 -65.29
C PRO A 193 15.82 -11.90 -64.02
N ARG A 194 14.96 -12.92 -64.15
CA ARG A 194 14.08 -13.35 -63.06
C ARG A 194 13.92 -14.86 -62.95
N CYS A 195 13.54 -15.33 -61.77
CA CYS A 195 13.20 -16.73 -61.52
C CYS A 195 12.03 -16.87 -60.55
N PHE A 196 11.05 -17.69 -60.90
CA PHE A 196 9.99 -18.14 -59.99
C PHE A 196 10.45 -19.36 -59.21
N THR A 197 10.12 -19.43 -57.92
CA THR A 197 10.49 -20.55 -57.04
C THR A 197 9.33 -20.95 -56.15
N GLY A 198 9.19 -22.24 -55.83
CA GLY A 198 8.20 -22.73 -54.86
C GLY A 198 8.72 -22.62 -53.42
N TYR A 199 7.87 -22.13 -52.50
CA TYR A 199 8.17 -22.15 -51.07
C TYR A 199 8.34 -23.58 -50.56
N ASP A 200 7.47 -24.50 -50.97
CA ASP A 200 7.56 -25.91 -50.58
C ASP A 200 8.81 -26.58 -51.19
N ASP A 201 9.19 -26.20 -52.41
CA ASP A 201 10.45 -26.64 -53.03
C ASP A 201 11.67 -26.17 -52.25
N LEU A 202 11.66 -24.91 -51.77
CA LEU A 202 12.73 -24.37 -50.94
C LEU A 202 12.88 -25.16 -49.64
N LEU A 203 11.76 -25.53 -49.00
CA LEU A 203 11.79 -26.31 -47.76
C LEU A 203 12.13 -27.79 -47.97
N ALA A 204 11.81 -28.34 -49.14
CA ALA A 204 12.10 -29.72 -49.49
C ALA A 204 13.55 -29.92 -49.93
N ASN A 205 14.07 -29.04 -50.78
CA ASN A 205 15.42 -29.10 -51.31
C ASN A 205 15.90 -27.70 -51.76
N TRP A 206 16.34 -26.90 -50.79
CA TRP A 206 16.83 -25.54 -51.05
C TRP A 206 18.03 -25.53 -51.99
N ALA A 207 18.91 -26.54 -51.93
CA ALA A 207 20.11 -26.60 -52.76
C ALA A 207 19.76 -26.68 -54.25
N ARG A 208 18.74 -27.49 -54.60
CA ARG A 208 18.19 -27.55 -55.96
C ARG A 208 17.65 -26.19 -56.41
N VAL A 209 16.89 -25.51 -55.55
CA VAL A 209 16.30 -24.19 -55.86
C VAL A 209 17.39 -23.14 -56.09
N VAL A 210 18.40 -23.09 -55.24
CA VAL A 210 19.55 -22.16 -55.37
C VAL A 210 20.32 -22.41 -56.66
N GLU A 211 20.53 -23.67 -57.03
CA GLU A 211 21.20 -24.05 -58.28
C GLU A 211 20.37 -23.72 -59.52
N GLN A 212 19.04 -23.86 -59.45
CA GLN A 212 18.14 -23.42 -60.51
C GLN A 212 18.21 -21.90 -60.72
N ILE A 213 18.20 -21.12 -59.63
CA ILE A 213 18.36 -19.65 -59.70
C ILE A 213 19.73 -19.30 -60.31
N ARG A 214 20.80 -19.97 -59.85
CA ARG A 214 22.18 -19.80 -60.36
C ARG A 214 22.22 -19.99 -61.87
N THR A 215 21.60 -21.07 -62.36
CA THR A 215 21.61 -21.47 -63.77
C THR A 215 20.74 -20.57 -64.64
N ARG A 216 19.53 -20.23 -64.19
CA ARG A 216 18.58 -19.41 -64.97
C ARG A 216 19.01 -17.95 -65.08
N ILE A 217 19.58 -17.39 -64.02
CA ILE A 217 19.90 -15.97 -63.94
C ILE A 217 21.38 -15.69 -64.22
N GLY A 218 22.26 -16.68 -64.04
CA GLY A 218 23.71 -16.50 -64.23
C GLY A 218 24.40 -15.77 -63.08
N ILE A 219 23.85 -15.85 -61.86
CA ILE A 219 24.45 -15.25 -60.65
C ILE A 219 25.44 -16.21 -60.00
N ALA A 220 26.53 -15.69 -59.42
CA ALA A 220 27.44 -16.47 -58.59
C ALA A 220 27.20 -16.14 -57.11
N TRP A 221 27.08 -17.17 -56.27
CA TRP A 221 26.84 -17.05 -54.82
C TRP A 221 28.17 -17.04 -54.05
N PRO A 222 28.62 -15.90 -53.49
CA PRO A 222 29.98 -15.77 -52.97
C PRO A 222 30.34 -16.73 -51.83
N ARG A 223 29.37 -17.10 -50.99
CA ARG A 223 29.58 -17.99 -49.84
C ARG A 223 29.16 -19.44 -50.08
N TYR A 224 28.72 -19.80 -51.29
CA TYR A 224 28.15 -21.13 -51.53
C TYR A 224 29.21 -22.23 -51.34
N SER A 225 29.11 -22.93 -50.21
CA SER A 225 30.08 -23.87 -49.67
C SER A 225 29.40 -24.89 -48.76
N ALA A 226 30.13 -25.93 -48.33
CA ALA A 226 29.62 -26.91 -47.36
C ALA A 226 29.24 -26.24 -46.02
N GLN A 227 29.95 -25.20 -45.61
CA GLN A 227 29.64 -24.46 -44.38
C GLN A 227 28.32 -23.71 -44.49
N SER A 228 28.13 -22.91 -45.56
CA SER A 228 26.86 -22.19 -45.77
C SER A 228 25.69 -23.17 -45.93
N ALA A 229 25.93 -24.35 -46.51
CA ALA A 229 24.91 -25.38 -46.65
C ALA A 229 24.39 -25.87 -45.29
N ALA A 230 25.30 -26.17 -44.35
CA ALA A 230 24.92 -26.55 -42.98
C ALA A 230 24.18 -25.42 -42.23
N GLU A 231 24.60 -24.16 -42.42
CA GLU A 231 23.91 -22.98 -41.86
C GLU A 231 22.48 -22.85 -42.40
N ILE A 232 22.27 -23.11 -43.70
CA ILE A 232 20.94 -23.06 -44.34
C ILE A 232 20.07 -24.23 -43.89
N ASP A 233 20.61 -25.44 -43.83
CA ASP A 233 19.87 -26.63 -43.37
C ASP A 233 19.33 -26.44 -41.95
N SER A 234 20.17 -25.95 -41.03
CA SER A 234 19.76 -25.64 -39.65
C SER A 234 18.68 -24.55 -39.59
N PHE A 235 18.77 -23.52 -40.43
CA PHE A 235 17.76 -22.46 -40.46
C PHE A 235 16.39 -22.97 -40.95
N LEU A 236 16.36 -23.82 -41.98
CA LEU A 236 15.12 -24.31 -42.58
C LEU A 236 14.50 -25.49 -41.81
N SER A 237 15.29 -26.30 -41.10
CA SER A 237 14.83 -27.47 -40.33
C SER A 237 13.91 -27.11 -39.18
N ASP A 238 14.13 -25.96 -38.55
CA ASP A 238 13.58 -25.73 -37.21
C ASP A 238 12.14 -25.22 -37.20
N ARG A 239 11.61 -24.60 -38.28
CA ARG A 239 10.45 -23.68 -38.11
C ARG A 239 9.44 -23.53 -39.27
N PHE A 240 9.66 -24.14 -40.44
CA PHE A 240 8.91 -23.72 -41.65
C PHE A 240 7.94 -24.74 -42.25
N ARG A 241 7.84 -25.96 -41.70
CA ARG A 241 6.99 -27.04 -42.23
C ARG A 241 5.57 -27.05 -41.64
N HIS A 242 4.87 -25.92 -41.65
CA HIS A 242 3.49 -25.84 -41.17
C HIS A 242 2.50 -25.62 -42.32
N HIS A 243 1.51 -26.51 -42.38
CA HIS A 243 0.44 -26.62 -43.37
C HIS A 243 0.92 -26.81 -44.82
N ARG A 244 0.54 -27.95 -45.40
CA ARG A 244 0.82 -28.33 -46.78
C ARG A 244 -0.47 -28.75 -47.42
N GLU A 245 -1.15 -27.82 -48.09
CA GLU A 245 -2.14 -28.19 -49.08
C GLU A 245 -1.44 -28.38 -50.43
N GLY A 246 -1.67 -29.51 -51.10
CA GLY A 246 -1.08 -29.75 -52.42
C GLY A 246 -1.66 -28.80 -53.48
N PRO A 247 -1.01 -28.66 -54.65
CA PRO A 247 -1.47 -27.80 -55.74
C PRO A 247 -2.94 -28.00 -56.16
N GLU A 248 -3.42 -29.24 -56.09
CA GLU A 248 -4.79 -29.65 -56.41
C GLU A 248 -5.85 -28.91 -55.57
N SER A 249 -5.51 -28.55 -54.32
CA SER A 249 -6.38 -27.80 -53.41
C SER A 249 -6.80 -26.43 -53.94
N VAL A 250 -6.06 -25.92 -54.93
CA VAL A 250 -6.31 -24.68 -55.66
C VAL A 250 -6.78 -24.96 -57.07
N ILE A 251 -5.99 -25.68 -57.86
CA ILE A 251 -6.21 -25.85 -59.31
C ILE A 251 -7.55 -26.52 -59.61
N GLU A 252 -7.92 -27.51 -58.81
CA GLU A 252 -9.14 -28.31 -59.01
C GLU A 252 -10.32 -27.79 -58.18
N ASN A 253 -10.13 -26.76 -57.36
CA ASN A 253 -11.17 -26.28 -56.44
C ASN A 253 -12.19 -25.37 -57.14
N PRO A 254 -13.43 -25.82 -57.39
CA PRO A 254 -14.42 -25.03 -58.13
C PRO A 254 -14.89 -23.78 -57.37
N SER A 255 -14.64 -23.71 -56.06
CA SER A 255 -15.01 -22.57 -55.22
C SER A 255 -14.04 -21.37 -55.37
N LEU A 256 -12.87 -21.59 -55.97
CA LEU A 256 -11.91 -20.53 -56.27
C LEU A 256 -12.14 -19.96 -57.67
N SER A 257 -11.91 -18.64 -57.80
CA SER A 257 -12.03 -17.96 -59.08
C SER A 257 -11.05 -18.56 -60.10
N ARG A 258 -11.46 -18.56 -61.37
CA ARG A 258 -10.58 -18.99 -62.47
C ARG A 258 -9.28 -18.18 -62.51
N TRP A 259 -9.33 -16.90 -62.14
CA TRP A 259 -8.16 -16.03 -62.02
C TRP A 259 -7.07 -16.63 -61.11
N ILE A 260 -7.44 -17.09 -59.91
CA ILE A 260 -6.50 -17.69 -58.97
C ILE A 260 -5.98 -19.02 -59.50
N ARG A 261 -6.89 -19.89 -59.96
CA ARG A 261 -6.54 -21.25 -60.38
C ARG A 261 -5.61 -21.26 -61.58
N GLU A 262 -5.91 -20.46 -62.59
CA GLU A 262 -5.13 -20.38 -63.82
C GLU A 262 -3.79 -19.68 -63.58
N SER A 263 -3.76 -18.55 -62.85
CA SER A 263 -2.50 -17.88 -62.53
C SER A 263 -1.58 -18.79 -61.72
N TYR A 264 -2.11 -19.47 -60.70
CA TYR A 264 -1.31 -20.39 -59.89
C TYR A 264 -0.81 -21.59 -60.69
N ALA A 265 -1.63 -22.18 -61.56
CA ALA A 265 -1.20 -23.26 -62.44
C ALA A 265 -0.08 -22.84 -63.40
N ILE A 266 -0.20 -21.66 -64.03
CA ILE A 266 0.83 -21.09 -64.91
C ILE A 266 2.15 -20.96 -64.15
N PHE A 267 2.12 -20.34 -62.96
CA PHE A 267 3.36 -20.12 -62.23
C PHE A 267 3.99 -21.38 -61.64
N LEU A 268 3.18 -22.36 -61.24
CA LEU A 268 3.70 -23.66 -60.80
C LEU A 268 4.45 -24.37 -61.92
N ASP A 269 3.92 -24.30 -63.13
CA ASP A 269 4.62 -24.83 -64.28
C ASP A 269 5.89 -24.01 -64.60
N TRP A 270 5.87 -22.67 -64.53
CA TRP A 270 7.08 -21.85 -64.71
C TRP A 270 8.20 -22.17 -63.70
N ILE A 271 7.86 -22.56 -62.47
CA ILE A 271 8.84 -23.02 -61.48
C ILE A 271 9.59 -24.25 -62.04
N GLN A 272 8.89 -25.17 -62.69
CA GLN A 272 9.45 -26.41 -63.21
C GLN A 272 10.12 -26.23 -64.58
N SER A 273 9.39 -25.70 -65.56
CA SER A 273 9.75 -25.69 -66.97
C SER A 273 10.33 -24.36 -67.46
N GLY A 274 10.20 -23.28 -66.68
CA GLY A 274 10.57 -21.93 -67.08
C GLY A 274 9.41 -21.17 -67.71
N GLU A 275 9.62 -19.88 -67.97
CA GLU A 275 8.55 -19.02 -68.48
C GLU A 275 8.22 -19.31 -69.94
N ARG A 276 6.92 -19.22 -70.27
CA ARG A 276 6.40 -19.27 -71.63
C ARG A 276 5.76 -17.95 -72.01
N ILE A 277 6.11 -17.44 -73.19
CA ILE A 277 5.62 -16.14 -73.68
C ILE A 277 4.11 -16.18 -73.93
N GLU A 278 3.56 -17.34 -74.30
CA GLU A 278 2.13 -17.50 -74.57
C GLU A 278 1.27 -17.25 -73.32
N ASP A 279 1.79 -17.59 -72.15
CA ASP A 279 1.11 -17.44 -70.86
C ASP A 279 0.94 -15.96 -70.48
N TYR A 280 1.81 -15.06 -70.97
CA TYR A 280 1.74 -13.62 -70.68
C TYR A 280 0.40 -13.02 -71.09
N ARG A 281 -0.13 -13.42 -72.25
CA ARG A 281 -1.43 -12.94 -72.73
C ARG A 281 -2.54 -13.33 -71.77
N ARG A 282 -2.47 -14.53 -71.17
CA ARG A 282 -3.49 -14.98 -70.23
C ARG A 282 -3.39 -14.25 -68.89
N LEU A 283 -2.18 -14.08 -68.36
CA LEU A 283 -1.95 -13.32 -67.13
C LEU A 283 -2.36 -11.84 -67.28
N ASP A 284 -2.11 -11.23 -68.44
CA ASP A 284 -2.57 -9.88 -68.75
C ASP A 284 -4.10 -9.80 -68.79
N ALA A 285 -4.76 -10.75 -69.46
CA ALA A 285 -6.23 -10.81 -69.48
C ALA A 285 -6.82 -10.94 -68.07
N ILE A 286 -6.23 -11.80 -67.21
CA ILE A 286 -6.66 -11.94 -65.81
C ILE A 286 -6.47 -10.63 -65.03
N ARG A 287 -5.34 -9.93 -65.23
CA ARG A 287 -5.09 -8.63 -64.59
C ARG A 287 -6.13 -7.59 -65.03
N ASP A 288 -6.41 -7.52 -66.34
CA ASP A 288 -7.36 -6.56 -66.90
C ASP A 288 -8.79 -6.87 -66.43
N GLU A 289 -9.20 -8.14 -66.39
CA GLU A 289 -10.47 -8.60 -65.80
C GLU A 289 -10.58 -8.18 -64.32
N LEU A 290 -9.50 -8.34 -63.54
CA LEU A 290 -9.45 -7.91 -62.14
C LEU A 290 -9.57 -6.39 -62.00
N ASN A 291 -8.90 -5.62 -62.85
CA ASN A 291 -8.99 -4.15 -62.89
C ASN A 291 -10.41 -3.68 -63.24
N ILE A 292 -11.06 -4.31 -64.24
CA ILE A 292 -12.44 -4.00 -64.63
C ILE A 292 -13.43 -4.31 -63.49
N ALA A 293 -13.22 -5.40 -62.75
CA ALA A 293 -14.07 -5.76 -61.62
C ALA A 293 -13.84 -4.89 -60.38
N SER A 294 -12.67 -4.25 -60.25
CA SER A 294 -12.25 -3.51 -59.05
C SER A 294 -13.23 -2.40 -58.65
N PRO A 295 -13.68 -1.49 -59.53
CA PRO A 295 -14.64 -0.45 -59.16
C PRO A 295 -16.01 -0.97 -58.70
N ALA A 296 -16.46 -2.11 -59.25
CA ALA A 296 -17.76 -2.69 -58.96
C ALA A 296 -17.83 -3.27 -57.54
N PHE A 297 -16.74 -3.89 -57.07
CA PHE A 297 -16.68 -4.55 -55.76
C PHE A 297 -15.85 -3.79 -54.72
N GLY A 298 -15.05 -2.81 -55.13
CA GLY A 298 -14.09 -2.12 -54.27
C GLY A 298 -14.73 -1.53 -53.02
N ARG A 299 -15.82 -0.77 -53.16
CA ARG A 299 -16.54 -0.19 -52.01
C ARG A 299 -17.15 -1.25 -51.09
N LEU A 300 -17.73 -2.31 -51.67
CA LEU A 300 -18.37 -3.38 -50.90
C LEU A 300 -17.34 -4.16 -50.08
N ILE A 301 -16.23 -4.54 -50.70
CA ILE A 301 -15.14 -5.29 -50.05
C ILE A 301 -14.47 -4.40 -49.00
N ALA A 302 -14.20 -3.12 -49.31
CA ALA A 302 -13.62 -2.18 -48.36
C ALA A 302 -14.51 -2.00 -47.12
N ALA A 303 -15.82 -1.78 -47.32
CA ALA A 303 -16.78 -1.64 -46.22
C ALA A 303 -16.89 -2.92 -45.37
N GLY A 304 -16.93 -4.10 -46.02
CA GLY A 304 -16.95 -5.39 -45.34
C GLY A 304 -15.69 -5.64 -44.52
N HIS A 305 -14.52 -5.25 -45.03
CA HIS A 305 -13.26 -5.40 -44.34
C HIS A 305 -13.13 -4.45 -43.13
N GLU A 306 -13.52 -3.18 -43.30
CA GLU A 306 -13.52 -2.19 -42.22
C GLU A 306 -14.54 -2.53 -41.12
N GLY A 307 -15.70 -3.06 -41.53
CA GLY A 307 -16.70 -3.59 -40.60
C GLY A 307 -16.14 -4.73 -39.73
N ARG A 308 -15.42 -5.70 -40.33
CA ARG A 308 -14.76 -6.77 -39.55
C ARG A 308 -13.69 -6.25 -38.60
N LYS A 309 -12.82 -5.34 -39.06
CA LYS A 309 -11.82 -4.69 -38.20
C LYS A 309 -12.47 -4.00 -37.01
N THR A 310 -13.55 -3.27 -37.25
CA THR A 310 -14.33 -2.60 -36.21
C THR A 310 -14.96 -3.60 -35.23
N ILE A 311 -15.59 -4.67 -35.73
CA ILE A 311 -16.16 -5.73 -34.88
C ILE A 311 -15.08 -6.42 -34.04
N GLY A 312 -13.92 -6.72 -34.62
CA GLY A 312 -12.79 -7.32 -33.91
C GLY A 312 -12.28 -6.42 -32.78
N ARG A 313 -12.12 -5.12 -33.05
CA ARG A 313 -11.74 -4.13 -32.04
C ARG A 313 -12.77 -4.04 -30.91
N LEU A 314 -14.06 -3.93 -31.26
CA LEU A 314 -15.15 -3.85 -30.29
C LEU A 314 -15.26 -5.12 -29.43
N ARG A 315 -15.03 -6.31 -30.00
CA ARG A 315 -14.98 -7.57 -29.24
C ARG A 315 -13.83 -7.58 -28.23
N LYS A 316 -12.65 -7.11 -28.63
CA LYS A 316 -11.50 -7.00 -27.73
C LYS A 316 -11.77 -6.01 -26.60
N GLU A 317 -12.28 -4.82 -26.92
CA GLU A 317 -12.66 -3.80 -25.93
C GLU A 317 -13.74 -4.33 -24.98
N SER A 318 -14.75 -5.04 -25.51
CA SER A 318 -15.81 -5.66 -24.71
C SER A 318 -15.28 -6.75 -23.78
N ALA A 319 -14.34 -7.58 -24.24
CA ALA A 319 -13.68 -8.57 -23.40
C ALA A 319 -12.85 -7.92 -22.28
N GLU A 320 -12.10 -6.87 -22.59
CA GLU A 320 -11.34 -6.10 -21.60
C GLU A 320 -12.24 -5.42 -20.57
N GLN A 321 -13.37 -4.84 -21.01
CA GLN A 321 -14.36 -4.24 -20.12
C GLN A 321 -15.03 -5.29 -19.23
N LYS A 322 -15.32 -6.48 -19.75
CA LYS A 322 -15.89 -7.58 -18.97
C LYS A 322 -14.95 -7.99 -17.83
N VAL A 323 -13.66 -8.15 -18.10
CA VAL A 323 -12.65 -8.45 -17.06
C VAL A 323 -12.63 -7.37 -15.98
N LYS A 324 -12.70 -6.08 -16.35
CA LYS A 324 -12.76 -4.98 -15.38
C LYS A 324 -14.06 -4.99 -14.57
N LEU A 325 -15.18 -5.32 -15.20
CA LEU A 325 -16.47 -5.42 -14.54
C LEU A 325 -16.49 -6.55 -13.52
N ASP A 326 -16.00 -7.74 -13.90
CA ASP A 326 -15.91 -8.90 -13.00
C ASP A 326 -15.04 -8.57 -11.78
N ALA A 327 -13.89 -7.92 -11.98
CA ALA A 327 -13.02 -7.47 -10.88
C ALA A 327 -13.69 -6.42 -9.98
N ALA A 328 -14.50 -5.51 -10.54
CA ALA A 328 -15.24 -4.51 -9.77
C ALA A 328 -16.36 -5.16 -8.95
N VAL A 329 -17.09 -6.13 -9.51
CA VAL A 329 -18.12 -6.90 -8.81
C VAL A 329 -17.51 -7.64 -7.62
N GLU A 330 -16.36 -8.30 -7.79
CA GLU A 330 -15.66 -8.93 -6.67
C GLU A 330 -15.20 -7.93 -5.60
N ALA A 331 -14.77 -6.74 -6.00
CA ALA A 331 -14.36 -5.69 -5.06
C ALA A 331 -15.54 -5.19 -4.22
N VAL A 332 -16.71 -5.01 -4.84
CA VAL A 332 -17.95 -4.64 -4.13
C VAL A 332 -18.32 -5.72 -3.12
N ALA A 333 -18.33 -7.00 -3.51
CA ALA A 333 -18.62 -8.10 -2.59
C ALA A 333 -17.66 -8.16 -1.39
N ARG A 334 -16.37 -7.86 -1.59
CA ARG A 334 -15.38 -7.77 -0.51
C ARG A 334 -15.66 -6.60 0.44
N LEU A 335 -16.05 -5.44 -0.10
CA LEU A 335 -16.39 -4.27 0.69
C LEU A 335 -17.66 -4.49 1.52
N GLU A 336 -18.70 -5.09 0.93
CA GLU A 336 -19.94 -5.44 1.65
C GLU A 336 -19.67 -6.43 2.80
N ALA A 337 -18.83 -7.45 2.57
CA ALA A 337 -18.43 -8.37 3.63
C ALA A 337 -17.67 -7.66 4.77
N ARG A 338 -16.80 -6.71 4.43
CA ARG A 338 -16.04 -5.92 5.40
C ARG A 338 -16.93 -4.96 6.18
N GLU A 339 -17.89 -4.33 5.52
CA GLU A 339 -18.89 -3.47 6.17
C GLU A 339 -19.69 -4.27 7.20
N LYS A 340 -20.15 -5.47 6.85
CA LYS A 340 -20.86 -6.36 7.78
C LYS A 340 -20.00 -6.77 8.98
N GLU A 341 -18.73 -7.09 8.76
CA GLU A 341 -17.78 -7.41 9.84
C GLU A 341 -17.56 -6.22 10.79
N LEU A 342 -17.36 -5.02 10.22
CA LEU A 342 -17.19 -3.80 11.00
C LEU A 342 -18.46 -3.44 11.77
N GLY A 343 -19.64 -3.60 11.17
CA GLY A 343 -20.93 -3.43 11.84
C GLY A 343 -21.06 -4.35 13.06
N ALA A 344 -20.73 -5.63 12.92
CA ALA A 344 -20.73 -6.59 14.04
C ALA A 344 -19.72 -6.21 15.14
N LYS A 345 -18.53 -5.71 14.77
CA LYS A 345 -17.53 -5.20 15.74
C LYS A 345 -18.03 -3.97 16.48
N ILE A 346 -18.67 -3.03 15.80
CA ILE A 346 -19.24 -1.82 16.41
C ILE A 346 -20.32 -2.21 17.43
N GLU A 347 -21.23 -3.10 17.08
CA GLU A 347 -22.25 -3.59 18.01
C GLU A 347 -21.65 -4.31 19.21
N GLY A 348 -20.62 -5.14 19.01
CA GLY A 348 -19.89 -5.78 20.10
C GLY A 348 -19.19 -4.78 21.04
N LEU A 349 -18.58 -3.73 20.49
CA LEU A 349 -17.95 -2.66 21.29
C LEU A 349 -18.98 -1.84 22.05
N ARG A 350 -20.14 -1.54 21.44
CA ARG A 350 -21.26 -0.85 22.10
C ARG A 350 -21.78 -1.65 23.29
N ALA A 351 -21.96 -2.96 23.13
CA ALA A 351 -22.39 -3.84 24.21
C ALA A 351 -21.39 -3.86 25.37
N LYS A 352 -20.08 -3.99 25.09
CA LYS A 352 -19.03 -3.92 26.12
C LYS A 352 -19.02 -2.58 26.85
N LEU A 353 -19.10 -1.47 26.11
CA LEU A 353 -19.12 -0.14 26.71
C LEU A 353 -20.34 0.06 27.62
N ALA A 354 -21.51 -0.46 27.23
CA ALA A 354 -22.70 -0.43 28.05
C ALA A 354 -22.54 -1.25 29.34
N GLU A 355 -21.94 -2.43 29.26
CA GLU A 355 -21.65 -3.28 30.42
C GLU A 355 -20.66 -2.60 31.39
N GLU A 356 -19.56 -2.05 30.87
CA GLU A 356 -18.57 -1.30 31.66
C GLU A 356 -19.19 -0.06 32.30
N SER A 357 -20.03 0.69 31.56
CA SER A 357 -20.74 1.86 32.10
C SER A 357 -21.68 1.47 33.23
N ALA A 358 -22.46 0.41 33.07
CA ALA A 358 -23.35 -0.10 34.12
C ALA A 358 -22.59 -0.65 35.34
N ALA A 359 -21.39 -1.21 35.15
CA ALA A 359 -20.51 -1.63 36.24
C ALA A 359 -19.96 -0.40 37.02
N LEU A 360 -19.49 0.62 36.29
CA LEU A 360 -19.03 1.89 36.87
C LEU A 360 -20.13 2.61 37.64
N GLU A 361 -21.36 2.66 37.11
CA GLU A 361 -22.50 3.26 37.80
C GLU A 361 -22.82 2.54 39.10
N ARG A 362 -22.77 1.21 39.12
CA ARG A 362 -22.96 0.41 40.34
C ARG A 362 -21.86 0.68 41.37
N ALA A 363 -20.60 0.66 40.95
CA ALA A 363 -19.47 0.96 41.84
C ALA A 363 -19.53 2.38 42.40
N LEU A 364 -19.97 3.36 41.60
CA LEU A 364 -20.17 4.74 42.05
C LEU A 364 -21.30 4.84 43.08
N ALA A 365 -22.40 4.11 42.88
CA ALA A 365 -23.51 4.07 43.82
C ALA A 365 -23.10 3.45 45.17
N GLU A 366 -22.37 2.34 45.14
CA GLU A 366 -21.80 1.71 46.33
C GLU A 366 -20.84 2.65 47.07
N ALA A 367 -19.89 3.26 46.36
CA ALA A 367 -18.95 4.21 46.96
C ALA A 367 -19.64 5.44 47.59
N ARG A 368 -20.73 5.93 46.97
CA ARG A 368 -21.55 7.01 47.54
C ARG A 368 -22.28 6.57 48.81
N SER A 369 -22.80 5.35 48.84
CA SER A 369 -23.44 4.79 50.03
C SER A 369 -22.44 4.67 51.18
N ASP A 370 -21.25 4.12 50.92
CA ASP A 370 -20.18 4.01 51.91
C ASP A 370 -19.71 5.37 52.42
N LEU A 371 -19.60 6.37 51.54
CA LEU A 371 -19.24 7.73 51.92
C LEU A 371 -20.28 8.34 52.86
N ASN A 372 -21.58 8.15 52.56
CA ASN A 372 -22.66 8.63 53.42
C ASN A 372 -22.61 7.97 54.80
N LEU A 373 -22.45 6.64 54.87
CA LEU A 373 -22.31 5.92 56.13
C LEU A 373 -21.13 6.44 56.96
N ARG A 374 -19.96 6.62 56.34
CA ARG A 374 -18.79 7.20 57.03
C ARG A 374 -19.02 8.65 57.46
N SER A 375 -19.74 9.43 56.66
CA SER A 375 -20.10 10.80 57.04
C SER A 375 -20.99 10.82 58.28
N ASP A 376 -21.98 9.92 58.35
CA ASP A 376 -22.87 9.77 59.51
C ASP A 376 -22.09 9.30 60.75
N GLU A 377 -21.16 8.36 60.60
CA GLU A 377 -20.24 7.93 61.67
C GLU A 377 -19.38 9.09 62.20
N VAL A 378 -18.83 9.91 61.29
CA VAL A 378 -18.04 11.10 61.65
C VAL A 378 -18.91 12.13 62.37
N GLU A 379 -20.15 12.35 61.93
CA GLU A 379 -21.09 13.23 62.64
C GLU A 379 -21.43 12.70 64.04
N ALA A 380 -21.69 11.40 64.17
CA ALA A 380 -21.96 10.76 65.45
C ALA A 380 -20.78 10.91 66.41
N ALA A 381 -19.56 10.60 65.95
CA ALA A 381 -18.34 10.79 66.72
C ALA A 381 -18.11 12.25 67.12
N ARG A 382 -18.42 13.21 66.24
CA ARG A 382 -18.37 14.65 66.57
C ARG A 382 -19.37 15.03 67.66
N ARG A 383 -20.58 14.47 67.65
CA ARG A 383 -21.58 14.70 68.72
C ARG A 383 -21.10 14.11 70.04
N GLU A 384 -20.55 12.90 70.02
CA GLU A 384 -20.00 12.24 71.20
C GLU A 384 -18.82 13.02 71.79
N ILE A 385 -17.88 13.47 70.95
CA ILE A 385 -16.77 14.35 71.39
C ILE A 385 -17.31 15.62 72.04
N LYS A 386 -18.35 16.25 71.46
CA LYS A 386 -18.96 17.47 72.03
C LYS A 386 -19.61 17.19 73.38
N GLU A 387 -20.31 16.07 73.53
CA GLU A 387 -20.92 15.66 74.80
C GLU A 387 -19.85 15.37 75.86
N LEU A 388 -18.81 14.60 75.51
CA LEU A 388 -17.68 14.30 76.38
C LEU A 388 -16.95 15.58 76.80
N ALA A 389 -16.74 16.54 75.89
CA ALA A 389 -16.16 17.84 76.21
C ALA A 389 -17.04 18.64 77.18
N GLY A 390 -18.37 18.60 77.00
CA GLY A 390 -19.33 19.21 77.93
C GLY A 390 -19.29 18.57 79.32
N ARG A 391 -19.24 17.23 79.37
CA ARG A 391 -19.08 16.48 80.63
C ARG A 391 -17.75 16.80 81.30
N LEU A 392 -16.66 16.86 80.55
CA LEU A 392 -15.33 17.21 81.06
C LEU A 392 -15.36 18.61 81.68
N SER A 393 -15.88 19.61 80.96
CA SER A 393 -16.02 20.98 81.47
C SER A 393 -16.87 21.06 82.75
N HIS A 394 -17.96 20.28 82.82
CA HIS A 394 -18.78 20.19 84.02
C HIS A 394 -18.01 19.56 85.19
N THR A 395 -17.27 18.48 84.95
CA THR A 395 -16.44 17.84 85.98
C THR A 395 -15.29 18.73 86.44
N GLU A 396 -14.65 19.48 85.54
CA GLU A 396 -13.62 20.46 85.87
C GLU A 396 -14.18 21.58 86.74
N SER A 397 -15.37 22.08 86.42
CA SER A 397 -16.07 23.09 87.22
C SER A 397 -16.45 22.56 88.61
N ALA A 398 -16.98 21.33 88.68
CA ALA A 398 -17.31 20.68 89.96
C ALA A 398 -16.06 20.40 90.82
N LEU A 399 -14.94 20.03 90.18
CA LEU A 399 -13.66 19.83 90.86
C LEU A 399 -13.12 21.16 91.39
N ALA A 400 -13.17 22.23 90.60
CA ALA A 400 -12.78 23.57 91.02
C ALA A 400 -13.63 24.05 92.21
N GLN A 401 -14.94 23.82 92.17
CA GLN A 401 -15.84 24.17 93.27
C GLN A 401 -15.54 23.37 94.54
N ARG A 402 -15.31 22.05 94.43
CA ARG A 402 -14.89 21.22 95.58
C ARG A 402 -13.53 21.63 96.13
N SER A 403 -12.59 22.06 95.28
CA SER A 403 -11.29 22.58 95.72
C SER A 403 -11.47 23.86 96.55
N LEU A 404 -12.36 24.76 96.12
CA LEU A 404 -12.68 25.97 96.87
C LEU A 404 -13.36 25.67 98.21
N GLU A 405 -14.32 24.73 98.23
CA GLU A 405 -14.97 24.26 99.46
C GLU A 405 -13.95 23.62 100.43
N ALA A 406 -12.98 22.86 99.90
CA ALA A 406 -11.90 22.26 100.68
C ALA A 406 -10.96 23.33 101.26
N GLU A 407 -10.63 24.39 100.51
CA GLU A 407 -9.84 25.52 101.02
C GLU A 407 -10.59 26.29 102.11
N GLN A 408 -11.89 26.54 101.92
CA GLN A 408 -12.74 27.20 102.91
C GLN A 408 -12.86 26.40 104.20
N THR A 409 -13.11 25.09 104.10
CA THR A 409 -13.16 24.20 105.27
C THR A 409 -11.80 24.10 105.95
N ALA A 410 -10.68 24.06 105.20
CA ALA A 410 -9.35 24.10 105.79
C ALA A 410 -9.09 25.41 106.57
N ALA A 411 -9.54 26.55 106.05
CA ALA A 411 -9.45 27.84 106.71
C ALA A 411 -10.31 27.91 107.99
N GLU A 412 -11.54 27.39 107.95
CA GLU A 412 -12.39 27.26 109.15
C GLU A 412 -11.77 26.35 110.20
N LEU A 413 -11.19 25.21 109.78
CA LEU A 413 -10.54 24.26 110.69
C LEU A 413 -9.29 24.86 111.34
N ALA A 414 -8.54 25.70 110.61
CA ALA A 414 -7.43 26.48 111.16
C ALA A 414 -7.91 27.50 112.20
N LYS A 415 -9.04 28.18 111.94
CA LYS A 415 -9.66 29.12 112.90
C LYS A 415 -10.14 28.42 114.17
N VAL A 416 -10.82 27.28 114.04
CA VAL A 416 -11.28 26.46 115.18
C VAL A 416 -10.11 25.93 115.98
N ARG A 417 -9.02 25.47 115.34
CA ARG A 417 -7.79 25.08 116.03
C ARG A 417 -7.16 26.23 116.82
N GLY A 418 -7.15 27.45 116.26
CA GLY A 418 -6.69 28.64 116.96
C GLY A 418 -7.53 28.96 118.20
N GLN A 419 -8.86 28.88 118.09
CA GLN A 419 -9.78 29.08 119.21
C GLN A 419 -9.63 28.01 120.29
N LEU A 420 -9.41 26.75 119.90
CA LEU A 420 -9.19 25.65 120.83
C LEU A 420 -7.88 25.82 121.60
N ALA A 421 -6.80 26.22 120.92
CA ALA A 421 -5.50 26.50 121.57
C ALA A 421 -5.61 27.63 122.61
N GLN A 422 -6.35 28.70 122.28
CA GLN A 422 -6.63 29.81 123.20
C GLN A 422 -7.43 29.36 124.44
N ARG A 423 -8.51 28.59 124.25
CA ARG A 423 -9.29 28.04 125.37
C ARG A 423 -8.49 27.08 126.25
N THR A 424 -7.58 26.31 125.66
CA THR A 424 -6.74 25.36 126.42
C THR A 424 -5.77 26.12 127.32
N ALA A 425 -5.19 27.23 126.84
CA ALA A 425 -4.34 28.11 127.64
C ALA A 425 -5.10 28.81 128.79
N GLU A 426 -6.36 29.22 128.55
CA GLU A 426 -7.23 29.76 129.60
C GLU A 426 -7.56 28.71 130.68
N LEU A 427 -7.84 27.46 130.27
CA LEU A 427 -8.13 26.34 131.17
C LEU A 427 -6.94 25.99 132.07
N ASP A 428 -5.72 25.98 131.53
CA ASP A 428 -4.49 25.76 132.30
C ASP A 428 -4.25 26.89 133.32
N GLY A 429 -4.62 28.13 132.96
CA GLY A 429 -4.59 29.27 133.89
C GLY A 429 -5.57 29.12 135.05
N VAL A 430 -6.80 28.68 134.77
CA VAL A 430 -7.84 28.43 135.79
C VAL A 430 -7.47 27.27 136.71
N LEU A 431 -6.85 26.20 136.20
CA LEU A 431 -6.41 25.05 136.99
C LEU A 431 -5.29 25.42 137.97
N ARG A 432 -4.33 26.27 137.57
CA ARG A 432 -3.28 26.77 138.49
C ARG A 432 -3.89 27.59 139.62
N ALA A 433 -4.81 28.51 139.31
CA ALA A 433 -5.51 29.32 140.31
C ALA A 433 -6.35 28.46 141.28
N LYS A 434 -7.00 27.40 140.79
CA LYS A 434 -7.76 26.45 141.63
C LYS A 434 -6.87 25.75 142.64
N THR A 435 -5.67 25.34 142.24
CA THR A 435 -4.76 24.57 143.10
C THR A 435 -4.20 25.43 144.24
N GLU A 436 -3.94 26.72 143.98
CA GLU A 436 -3.51 27.68 145.02
C GLU A 436 -4.63 27.96 146.04
N VAL A 437 -5.89 28.05 145.60
CA VAL A 437 -7.05 28.25 146.49
C VAL A 437 -7.31 27.01 147.36
N GLU A 438 -7.18 25.80 146.81
CA GLU A 438 -7.38 24.56 147.56
C GLU A 438 -6.32 24.38 148.68
N GLN A 439 -5.06 24.76 148.43
CA GLN A 439 -4.03 24.76 149.48
C GLN A 439 -4.28 25.79 150.58
N SER A 440 -4.78 26.98 150.22
CA SER A 440 -5.15 28.01 151.19
C SER A 440 -6.36 27.61 152.05
N LEU A 441 -7.34 26.90 151.47
CA LEU A 441 -8.54 26.44 152.16
C LEU A 441 -8.25 25.34 153.19
N ASP A 442 -7.31 24.43 152.88
CA ASP A 442 -6.95 23.32 153.78
C ASP A 442 -6.18 23.83 155.01
N SER A 443 -5.36 24.88 154.84
CA SER A 443 -4.69 25.55 155.95
C SER A 443 -5.66 26.27 156.90
N ALA A 444 -6.72 26.89 156.36
CA ALA A 444 -7.74 27.57 157.14
C ALA A 444 -8.66 26.60 157.91
N ARG A 445 -8.96 25.42 157.34
CA ARG A 445 -9.78 24.40 158.01
C ARG A 445 -9.10 23.81 159.24
N ARG A 446 -7.79 23.54 159.20
CA ARG A 446 -7.03 23.04 160.36
C ARG A 446 -6.96 24.07 161.50
N ALA A 447 -6.97 25.36 161.19
CA ALA A 447 -7.04 26.42 162.19
C ALA A 447 -8.43 26.53 162.85
N ALA A 448 -9.50 26.31 162.08
CA ALA A 448 -10.88 26.37 162.57
C ALA A 448 -11.27 25.18 163.47
N GLU A 449 -10.80 23.97 163.17
CA GLU A 449 -11.04 22.79 164.03
C GLU A 449 -10.38 22.93 165.40
N LYS A 450 -9.17 23.50 165.46
CA LYS A 450 -8.45 23.76 166.72
C LYS A 450 -9.18 24.79 167.61
N ALA A 451 -9.71 25.86 167.01
CA ALA A 451 -10.47 26.88 167.73
C ALA A 451 -11.84 26.35 168.24
N SER A 452 -12.46 25.40 167.51
CA SER A 452 -13.74 24.82 167.91
C SER A 452 -13.62 23.83 169.07
N THR A 453 -12.46 23.16 169.23
CA THR A 453 -12.23 22.26 170.39
C THR A 453 -11.96 23.07 171.67
N GLU A 454 -11.20 24.16 171.57
CA GLU A 454 -10.94 25.08 172.69
C GLU A 454 -12.21 25.81 173.16
N ALA A 455 -13.15 26.11 172.25
CA ALA A 455 -14.45 26.72 172.58
C ALA A 455 -15.49 25.75 173.17
N ALA A 456 -15.26 24.42 173.10
CA ALA A 456 -16.07 23.41 173.76
C ALA A 456 -15.62 23.18 175.22
N GLU A 457 -14.31 23.17 175.48
CA GLU A 457 -13.75 23.08 176.84
C GLU A 457 -14.07 24.32 177.70
N PHE A 458 -14.11 25.51 177.12
CA PHE A 458 -14.52 26.74 177.83
C PHE A 458 -16.00 26.76 178.21
N ARG A 459 -16.86 26.06 177.45
CA ARG A 459 -18.31 26.03 177.68
C ARG A 459 -18.67 25.11 178.84
N ASP A 460 -17.99 23.95 178.95
CA ASP A 460 -18.15 23.04 180.08
C ASP A 460 -17.62 23.64 181.39
N GLN A 461 -16.55 24.46 181.35
CA GLN A 461 -16.05 25.18 182.54
C GLN A 461 -17.02 26.28 183.03
N LEU A 462 -17.81 26.88 182.14
CA LEU A 462 -18.83 27.88 182.49
C LEU A 462 -20.09 27.23 183.11
N GLU A 463 -20.48 26.03 182.68
CA GLU A 463 -21.56 25.27 183.32
C GLU A 463 -21.20 24.76 184.72
N GLN A 464 -19.92 24.48 184.98
CA GLN A 464 -19.42 24.11 186.32
C GLN A 464 -19.40 25.33 187.26
N ARG A 465 -18.90 26.49 186.80
CA ARG A 465 -18.88 27.74 187.58
C ARG A 465 -20.26 28.34 187.87
N SER A 466 -21.26 28.09 187.01
CA SER A 466 -22.64 28.50 187.30
C SER A 466 -23.31 27.65 188.38
N ARG A 467 -22.85 26.41 188.59
CA ARG A 467 -23.28 25.55 189.71
C ARG A 467 -22.53 25.90 191.00
N ASP A 468 -21.27 26.35 190.89
CA ASP A 468 -20.44 26.90 191.99
C ASP A 468 -20.76 28.39 192.32
N LEU A 469 -21.72 28.99 191.62
CA LEU A 469 -22.48 30.18 192.06
C LEU A 469 -23.85 29.81 192.65
N GLU A 470 -24.00 28.54 193.03
CA GLU A 470 -23.89 28.20 194.45
C GLU A 470 -24.30 29.36 195.37
N GLN A 471 -25.45 29.21 196.03
CA GLN A 471 -25.41 28.94 197.48
C GLN A 471 -24.74 30.05 198.36
N ILE A 472 -24.41 31.22 197.81
CA ILE A 472 -23.89 32.42 198.48
C ILE A 472 -25.03 33.42 198.71
N ARG A 473 -26.14 33.36 197.96
CA ARG A 473 -27.29 34.26 198.16
C ARG A 473 -28.38 33.74 199.11
N LEU A 474 -28.14 32.61 199.77
CA LEU A 474 -28.96 32.07 200.86
C LEU A 474 -28.68 32.75 202.23
N ILE A 475 -27.86 33.82 202.30
CA ILE A 475 -27.47 34.48 203.56
C ILE A 475 -27.45 36.03 203.39
N ARG A 476 -28.44 36.73 203.99
CA ARG A 476 -28.76 38.20 204.02
C ARG A 476 -29.91 38.59 203.07
N GLY A 477 -31.09 39.06 203.49
CA GLY A 477 -31.52 39.66 204.75
C GLY A 477 -31.96 41.12 204.53
N HIS A 478 -33.28 41.34 204.51
CA HIS A 478 -33.98 42.56 204.96
C HIS A 478 -34.11 43.83 204.04
N ILE A 479 -35.39 44.23 203.89
CA ILE A 479 -35.97 45.61 203.95
C ILE A 479 -36.46 46.31 202.65
N ARG A 480 -37.81 46.41 202.60
CA ARG A 480 -38.74 47.53 202.24
C ARG A 480 -38.67 48.26 200.89
N ARG A 481 -39.87 48.35 200.24
CA ARG A 481 -40.71 49.54 199.86
C ARG A 481 -40.05 50.94 199.87
N PRO A 482 -40.58 52.02 199.20
CA PRO A 482 -41.69 52.18 198.23
C PRO A 482 -41.47 53.25 197.10
N ARG A 483 -42.53 53.51 196.29
CA ARG A 483 -43.02 54.81 195.75
C ARG A 483 -42.18 55.71 194.80
N ASN A 484 -42.83 55.96 193.65
CA ASN A 484 -43.14 57.24 192.99
C ASN A 484 -42.08 58.15 192.35
N SER A 485 -42.57 58.77 191.26
CA SER A 485 -42.20 60.06 190.65
C SER A 485 -40.81 60.11 190.00
N SER A 486 -40.55 60.76 188.88
CA SER A 486 -41.29 61.67 187.99
C SER A 486 -40.26 62.08 186.92
N GLY A 487 -40.71 62.45 185.72
CA GLY A 487 -40.04 63.53 184.99
C GLY A 487 -39.38 63.20 183.64
N ILE A 488 -40.19 63.39 182.58
CA ILE A 488 -39.95 64.37 181.48
C ILE A 488 -38.95 63.98 180.35
N PRO A 489 -39.20 64.48 179.10
CA PRO A 489 -39.09 63.69 177.87
C PRO A 489 -38.20 64.31 176.77
N GLN A 490 -38.13 63.64 175.61
CA GLN A 490 -38.23 64.11 174.21
C GLN A 490 -37.54 63.04 173.32
N GLY A 491 -38.29 62.13 172.67
CA GLY A 491 -38.63 62.19 171.25
C GLY A 491 -38.48 60.80 170.65
#